data_AF-H7EL93-F1
#
_entry.id   AF-H7EL93-F1
#
_cell.length_a   1.000
_cell.length_b   1.000
_cell.length_c   1.000
_cell.angle_alpha   90.00
_cell.angle_beta   90.00
_cell.angle_gamma   90.00
#
_symmetry.space_group_name_H-M   'P 1'
#
loop_
_entity.id
_entity.type
_entity.pdbx_description
1 polymer ?
#
loop_
_entity_poly.entity_id
_entity_poly.type
_entity_poly.pdbx_seq_one_letter_code
_entity_poly.pdbx_strand_id
1 'polypeptide(L)' 'MAYDRLIKTKEDYDIAMKRIDELFDAEEGTPECDELELLVALVELYEKENFPIKSPDPVEAIKFRMEQENLTNEDMV' A
#
# COMPACT_ATOMS: atom_id res chain seq x y z
N MET A 1 9.15 21.30 7.13
CA MET A 1 7.95 21.17 7.98
C MET A 1 8.11 19.87 8.74
N ALA A 2 7.88 19.82 10.06
CA ALA A 2 7.99 18.57 10.81
C ALA A 2 6.60 17.92 10.87
N TYR A 3 6.47 16.67 10.43
CA TYR A 3 5.24 15.89 10.60
C TYR A 3 5.21 15.37 12.04
N ASP A 4 4.50 16.07 12.92
CA ASP A 4 4.32 15.72 14.34
C ASP A 4 2.99 15.01 14.62
N ARG A 5 2.23 14.67 13.57
CA ARG A 5 0.88 14.11 13.69
C ARG A 5 0.63 12.96 12.72
N LEU A 6 -0.18 12.00 13.18
CA LEU A 6 -0.63 10.86 12.38
C LEU A 6 -1.55 11.30 11.24
N ILE A 7 -1.52 10.54 10.13
CA ILE A 7 -2.49 10.62 9.04
C ILE A 7 -3.79 9.96 9.51
N LYS A 8 -4.88 10.73 9.58
CA LYS A 8 -6.18 10.24 10.09
C LYS A 8 -7.31 10.38 9.08
N THR A 9 -7.09 11.17 8.04
CA THR A 9 -8.11 11.47 7.03
C THR A 9 -7.56 11.18 5.65
N LYS A 10 -8.47 10.97 4.70
CA LYS A 10 -8.10 10.84 3.29
C LYS A 10 -7.39 12.08 2.75
N GLU A 11 -7.74 13.27 3.24
CA GLU A 11 -7.08 14.52 2.84
C GLU A 11 -5.62 14.56 3.33
N ASP A 12 -5.36 14.17 4.58
CA ASP A 12 -3.99 14.04 5.09
C ASP A 12 -3.17 13.02 4.27
N TYR A 13 -3.81 11.91 3.89
CA TYR A 13 -3.21 10.89 3.04
C TYR A 13 -2.86 11.44 1.65
N ASP A 14 -3.79 12.11 0.98
CA ASP A 14 -3.59 12.69 -0.35
C ASP A 14 -2.49 13.77 -0.33
N ILE A 15 -2.36 14.53 0.75
CA ILE A 15 -1.28 15.50 0.96
C ILE A 15 0.06 14.79 1.16
N ALA A 16 0.10 13.76 2.02
CA ALA A 16 1.30 12.97 2.27
C ALA A 16 1.82 12.30 0.99
N MET A 17 0.93 11.72 0.18
CA MET A 17 1.27 11.10 -1.10
C MET A 17 1.89 12.10 -2.08
N LYS A 18 1.32 13.30 -2.21
CA LYS A 18 1.92 14.36 -3.06
C LYS A 18 3.30 14.76 -2.57
N ARG A 19 3.50 14.83 -1.25
CA ARG A 19 4.79 15.19 -0.67
C ARG A 19 5.82 14.08 -0.90
N ILE A 20 5.42 12.81 -0.80
CA ILE A 20 6.26 11.67 -1.17
C ILE A 20 6.70 11.77 -2.63
N ASP A 21 5.77 12.08 -3.56
CA ASP A 21 6.10 12.25 -4.99
C ASP A 21 7.15 13.35 -5.21
N GLU A 22 7.07 14.46 -4.47
CA GLU A 22 8.06 15.55 -4.54
C GLU A 22 9.44 15.14 -3.98
N LEU A 23 9.47 14.21 -3.03
CA LEU A 23 10.68 13.78 -2.32
C LEU A 23 11.30 12.50 -2.91
N PHE A 24 10.70 11.93 -3.95
CA PHE A 24 11.06 10.61 -4.46
C PHE A 24 12.53 10.49 -4.89
N ASP A 25 13.12 11.57 -5.40
CA ASP A 25 14.53 11.65 -5.81
C ASP A 25 15.47 12.21 -4.71
N ALA A 26 15.02 12.26 -3.45
CA ALA A 26 15.84 12.75 -2.35
C ALA A 26 17.09 11.87 -2.14
N GLU A 27 18.25 12.51 -2.02
CA GLU A 27 19.52 11.82 -1.81
C GLU A 27 19.62 11.30 -0.36
N GLU A 28 20.24 10.14 -0.19
CA GLU A 28 20.47 9.55 1.14
C GLU A 28 21.26 10.49 2.06
N GLY A 29 20.85 10.55 3.33
CA GLY A 29 21.49 11.40 4.34
C GLY A 29 21.09 12.88 4.25
N THR A 30 20.13 13.24 3.39
CA THR A 30 19.50 14.55 3.38
C THR A 30 18.27 14.60 4.30
N PRO A 31 17.93 15.77 4.88
CA PRO A 31 16.69 15.94 5.64
C PRO A 31 15.42 15.58 4.84
N GLU A 32 15.47 15.72 3.52
CA GLU A 32 14.41 15.34 2.59
C GLU A 32 14.20 13.82 2.56
N CYS A 33 15.28 13.04 2.61
CA CYS A 33 15.22 11.58 2.72
C CYS A 33 14.65 11.15 4.09
N ASP A 34 15.07 11.80 5.18
CA ASP A 34 14.49 11.56 6.51
C ASP A 34 12.98 11.88 6.54
N GLU A 35 12.56 12.95 5.86
CA GLU A 35 11.14 13.31 5.70
C GLU A 35 10.37 12.25 4.90
N LEU A 36 10.96 11.77 3.80
CA LEU A 36 10.39 10.71 2.96
C LEU A 36 10.18 9.42 3.76
N GLU A 37 11.18 8.96 4.50
CA GLU A 37 11.08 7.75 5.32
C GLU A 37 9.94 7.86 6.35
N LEU A 38 9.84 9.01 7.03
CA LEU A 38 8.77 9.26 7.99
C LEU A 38 7.38 9.23 7.33
N LEU A 39 7.25 9.89 6.18
CA LEU A 39 5.98 9.95 5.45
C LEU A 39 5.52 8.57 4.98
N VAL A 40 6.44 7.75 4.45
CA VAL A 40 6.15 6.38 4.04
C VAL A 40 5.63 5.56 5.23
N ALA A 41 6.27 5.66 6.39
CA ALA A 41 5.83 4.94 7.59
C ALA A 41 4.43 5.39 8.07
N LEU A 42 4.12 6.70 7.99
CA LEU A 42 2.80 7.23 8.35
C LEU A 42 1.71 6.80 7.37
N VAL A 43 2.03 6.77 6.08
CA VAL A 43 1.12 6.30 5.02
C VAL A 43 0.80 4.82 5.22
N GLU A 44 1.81 3.96 5.44
CA GLU A 44 1.61 2.53 5.69
C GLU A 44 0.68 2.29 6.89
N LEU A 45 0.87 3.04 7.97
CA LEU A 45 0.02 2.94 9.16
C LEU A 45 -1.45 3.27 8.84
N TYR A 46 -1.70 4.32 8.06
CA TYR A 46 -3.05 4.69 7.63
C TYR A 46 -3.65 3.62 6.69
N GLU A 47 -2.87 3.11 5.73
CA GLU A 47 -3.32 2.08 4.79
C GLU A 47 -3.66 0.78 5.49
N LYS A 48 -2.89 0.37 6.49
CA LYS A 48 -3.16 -0.84 7.26
C LYS A 48 -4.53 -0.80 7.94
N GLU A 49 -4.95 0.37 8.43
CA GLU A 49 -6.26 0.54 9.07
C GLU A 49 -7.41 0.70 8.05
N ASN A 50 -7.16 1.39 6.93
CA ASN A 50 -8.22 1.79 6.00
C ASN A 50 -8.34 0.90 4.76
N PHE A 51 -7.24 0.28 4.33
CA PHE A 51 -7.11 -0.57 3.15
C PHE A 51 -6.45 -1.91 3.50
N PRO A 52 -7.03 -2.70 4.40
CA PRO A 52 -6.45 -4.00 4.76
C PRO A 52 -6.36 -4.88 3.52
N ILE A 53 -5.18 -5.48 3.31
CA ILE A 53 -4.97 -6.50 2.29
C ILE A 53 -5.83 -7.71 2.70
N LYS A 54 -7.03 -7.79 2.13
CA LYS A 54 -7.86 -9.00 2.25
C LYS A 54 -7.14 -10.10 1.51
N SER A 55 -6.93 -11.24 2.18
CA SER A 55 -6.56 -12.46 1.47
C SER A 55 -7.57 -12.67 0.34
N PRO A 56 -7.12 -13.07 -0.86
CA PRO A 56 -8.05 -13.43 -1.92
C PRO A 56 -9.01 -14.47 -1.34
N ASP A 57 -10.30 -14.33 -1.64
CA ASP A 57 -11.28 -15.34 -1.24
C ASP A 57 -10.76 -16.70 -1.71
N PRO A 58 -10.64 -17.71 -0.83
CA PRO A 58 -10.08 -19.01 -1.21
C PRO A 58 -10.74 -19.59 -2.46
N VAL A 59 -12.03 -19.32 -2.67
CA VAL A 59 -12.77 -19.72 -3.88
C VAL A 59 -12.28 -18.97 -5.11
N GLU A 60 -12.06 -17.66 -5.02
CA GLU A 60 -11.50 -16.87 -6.12
C GLU A 60 -10.03 -17.24 -6.42
N ALA A 61 -9.24 -17.58 -5.40
CA ALA A 61 -7.88 -18.08 -5.58
C ALA A 61 -7.86 -19.44 -6.30
N ILE A 62 -8.82 -20.33 -6.00
CA ILE A 62 -8.99 -21.61 -6.70
C ILE A 62 -9.40 -21.37 -8.15
N LYS A 63 -10.42 -20.53 -8.41
CA LYS A 63 -10.86 -20.19 -9.78
C LYS A 63 -9.73 -19.59 -10.61
N PHE A 64 -8.95 -18.66 -10.05
CA PHE A 64 -7.80 -18.06 -10.72
C PHE A 64 -6.75 -19.10 -11.12
N ARG A 65 -6.54 -20.12 -10.28
CA ARG A 65 -5.64 -21.24 -10.59
C ARG A 65 -6.21 -22.16 -11.66
N MET A 66 -7.52 -22.45 -11.62
CA MET A 66 -8.21 -23.23 -12.65
C MET A 66 -8.15 -22.54 -14.02
N GLU A 67 -8.37 -21.23 -14.07
CA GLU A 67 -8.26 -20.42 -15.30
C GLU A 67 -6.83 -20.44 -15.87
N GLN A 68 -5.80 -20.33 -15.02
CA GLN A 68 -4.40 -20.44 -15.47
C GLN A 68 -4.03 -21.83 -16.00
N GLU A 69 -4.61 -22.89 -15.42
CA GLU A 69 -4.33 -24.27 -15.79
C GLU A 69 -5.31 -24.80 -16.89
N ASN A 70 -6.23 -23.96 -17.40
CA ASN A 70 -7.33 -24.36 -18.30
C ASN A 70 -8.16 -25.54 -17.77
N LEU A 71 -8.25 -25.68 -16.45
CA LEU A 71 -8.98 -26.75 -15.79
C LEU A 71 -10.45 -26.39 -15.68
N THR A 72 -11.31 -27.38 -15.89
CA THR A 72 -12.76 -27.23 -15.72
C THR A 72 -13.19 -27.78 -14.35
N ASN A 73 -14.41 -27.48 -13.91
CA ASN A 73 -14.97 -28.02 -12.66
C ASN A 73 -14.97 -29.56 -12.62
N GLU A 74 -14.90 -30.24 -13.77
CA GLU A 74 -14.88 -31.70 -13.86
C GLU A 74 -13.51 -32.31 -13.49
N ASP A 75 -12.45 -31.49 -13.42
CA ASP A 75 -11.08 -31.93 -13.13
C ASP A 75 -10.74 -31.84 -11.62
N MET A 76 -11.67 -31.37 -10.79
CA MET A 76 -11.53 -31.29 -9.33
C MET A 76 -12.14 -32.52 -8.66
N VAL A 77 -11.30 -33.39 -8.09
CA VAL A 77 -11.70 -34.62 -7.34
C VAL A 77 -12.10 -34.34 -5.89
#